data_AF-A0A956PPX9-F1
#
_entry.id   AF-A0A956PPX9-F1
#
_cell.length_a   1.000
_cell.length_b   1.000
_cell.length_c   1.000
_cell.angle_alpha   90.00
_cell.angle_beta   90.00
_cell.angle_gamma   90.00
#
_symmetry.space_group_name_H-M   'P 1'
#
loop_
_entity.id
_entity.type
_entity.pdbx_description
1 polymer ?
#
loop_
_entity_poly.entity_id
_entity_poly.type
_entity_poly.pdbx_seq_one_letter_code
_entity_poly.pdbx_strand_id
1 'polypeptide(L)'
;NFGVQLFLERFLKLAPPPGARLTEEAGTISPTDDKFRGFIFKIQADMNPRHRDRVAFLRICSGRFSRGMKAKCTRTGQDIKMNYAQQLFAEERVIVEEAYPGDVVGMTNSSNLILGDTLCEGEPVKFEPMPLFSPEHFARINIKDPSRRKHFLKAMDQLCLEGAIQVFFPKDSYTRDPIIGAVGVLQFEVVQDRLKNDYRVEIDYERLPYAHCRWLEGKVEDIDKFTGSRQTLVCTDLWEKTVCLFPGGWDLDYAKDKNPNLVFRSISQVN
;
A
#
# COMPACT_ATOMS: atom_id res chain seq x y z
N ASN A 1 25.70 -14.14 23.25
CA ASN A 1 25.97 -13.49 21.95
C ASN A 1 27.35 -13.88 21.43
N PHE A 2 27.49 -15.06 20.83
CA PHE A 2 28.72 -15.49 20.15
C PHE A 2 28.53 -15.37 18.62
N GLY A 3 29.54 -14.90 17.88
CA GLY A 3 29.50 -14.78 16.41
C GLY A 3 28.78 -13.54 15.84
N VAL A 4 27.97 -12.84 16.63
CA VAL A 4 27.23 -11.64 16.18
C VAL A 4 28.16 -10.52 15.71
N GLN A 5 29.26 -10.29 16.42
CA GLN A 5 30.25 -9.28 16.06
C GLN A 5 30.89 -9.58 14.68
N LEU A 6 31.34 -10.83 14.47
CA LEU A 6 31.93 -11.27 13.20
C LEU A 6 30.96 -11.10 12.04
N PHE A 7 29.68 -11.43 12.26
CA PHE A 7 28.64 -11.20 11.27
C PHE A 7 28.49 -9.71 10.96
N LEU A 8 28.36 -8.85 11.98
CA LEU A 8 28.15 -7.41 11.80
C LEU A 8 29.34 -6.75 11.08
N GLU A 9 30.58 -7.11 11.44
CA GLU A 9 31.78 -6.60 10.79
C GLU A 9 31.84 -6.99 9.30
N ARG A 10 31.43 -8.21 8.95
CA ARG A 10 31.36 -8.66 7.56
C ARG A 10 30.19 -8.00 6.83
N PHE A 11 29.05 -7.86 7.49
CA PHE A 11 27.87 -7.17 6.95
C PHE A 11 28.20 -5.72 6.60
N LEU A 12 28.86 -4.96 7.47
CA LEU A 12 29.25 -3.57 7.21
C LEU A 12 30.20 -3.42 6.00
N LYS A 13 31.02 -4.44 5.71
CA LYS A 13 31.93 -4.43 4.55
C LYS A 13 31.25 -4.83 3.24
N LEU A 14 30.21 -5.64 3.31
CA LEU A 14 29.55 -6.23 2.13
C LEU A 14 28.23 -5.52 1.78
N ALA A 15 27.57 -4.92 2.77
CA ALA A 15 26.30 -4.25 2.57
C ALA A 15 26.50 -3.03 1.65
N PRO A 16 25.66 -2.88 0.61
CA PRO A 16 25.79 -1.77 -0.30
C PRO A 16 25.41 -0.45 0.40
N PRO A 17 26.04 0.68 0.01
CA PRO A 17 25.54 1.99 0.37
C PRO A 17 24.16 2.23 -0.28
N PRO A 18 23.46 3.32 0.07
CA PRO A 18 22.23 3.72 -0.61
C PRO A 18 22.43 3.72 -2.13
N GLY A 19 21.59 2.96 -2.85
CA GLY A 19 21.64 2.86 -4.31
C GLY A 19 20.75 3.89 -5.00
N ALA A 20 21.03 4.14 -6.28
CA ALA A 20 20.15 4.96 -7.11
C ALA A 20 18.77 4.32 -7.27
N ARG A 21 17.75 5.16 -7.42
CA ARG A 21 16.34 4.74 -7.53
C ARG A 21 15.76 5.18 -8.87
N LEU A 22 15.02 4.28 -9.50
CA LEU A 22 14.35 4.53 -10.78
C LEU A 22 13.09 5.38 -10.58
N THR A 23 12.79 6.19 -11.59
CA THR A 23 11.58 7.01 -11.69
C THR A 23 10.66 6.48 -12.78
N GLU A 24 9.38 6.82 -12.72
CA GLU A 24 8.40 6.43 -13.76
C GLU A 24 8.80 6.93 -15.16
N GLU A 25 9.45 8.09 -15.24
CA GLU A 25 9.91 8.72 -16.49
C GLU A 25 11.22 8.11 -17.02
N ALA A 26 11.58 6.89 -16.58
CA ALA A 26 12.81 6.17 -16.94
C ALA A 26 14.12 6.91 -16.59
N GLY A 27 14.06 7.86 -15.66
CA GLY A 27 15.22 8.51 -15.06
C GLY A 27 15.75 7.76 -13.84
N THR A 28 16.96 8.10 -13.40
CA THR A 28 17.55 7.58 -12.16
C THR A 28 17.88 8.74 -11.22
N ILE A 29 17.43 8.64 -9.98
CA ILE A 29 17.82 9.57 -8.91
C ILE A 29 19.02 8.98 -8.19
N SER A 30 20.16 9.67 -8.30
CA SER A 30 21.36 9.36 -7.53
C SER A 30 21.17 9.77 -6.07
N PRO A 31 21.65 8.96 -5.10
CA PRO A 31 21.71 9.39 -3.70
C PRO A 31 22.57 10.63 -3.49
N THR A 32 23.51 10.93 -4.39
CA THR A 32 24.38 12.09 -4.30
C THR A 32 23.78 13.38 -4.88
N ASP A 33 22.54 13.35 -5.37
CA ASP A 33 21.86 14.57 -5.82
C ASP A 33 21.56 15.47 -4.61
N ASP A 34 21.76 16.78 -4.76
CA ASP A 34 21.61 17.78 -3.71
C ASP A 34 20.15 18.00 -3.31
N LYS A 35 19.20 17.81 -4.25
CA LYS A 35 17.78 18.05 -3.99
C LYS A 35 17.17 16.91 -3.19
N PHE A 36 16.40 17.27 -2.17
CA PHE A 36 15.69 16.29 -1.35
C PHE A 36 14.63 15.55 -2.16
N ARG A 37 14.70 14.22 -2.15
CA ARG A 37 13.64 13.35 -2.69
C ARG A 37 13.51 12.11 -1.82
N GLY A 38 12.28 11.70 -1.56
CA GLY A 38 11.97 10.47 -0.84
C GLY A 38 10.58 9.94 -1.15
N PHE A 39 10.29 8.72 -0.73
CA PHE A 39 8.97 8.11 -0.92
C PHE A 39 8.45 7.44 0.34
N ILE A 40 7.12 7.41 0.47
CA ILE A 40 6.42 6.77 1.58
C ILE A 40 6.33 5.28 1.29
N PHE A 41 6.98 4.45 2.12
CA PHE A 41 7.03 3.00 1.91
C PHE A 41 6.25 2.20 2.97
N LYS A 42 5.80 2.87 4.03
CA LYS A 42 4.99 2.27 5.08
C LYS A 42 4.16 3.35 5.73
N ILE A 43 2.92 3.02 6.10
CA ILE A 43 2.07 3.89 6.91
C ILE A 43 1.56 3.05 8.08
N GLN A 44 1.52 3.66 9.26
CA GLN A 44 0.88 3.09 10.43
C GLN A 44 -0.06 4.13 11.01
N ALA A 45 -1.34 3.77 11.20
CA ALA A 45 -2.26 4.61 11.95
C ALA A 45 -2.50 4.08 13.37
N ASP A 46 -3.01 5.00 14.20
CA ASP A 46 -3.55 4.74 15.54
C ASP A 46 -2.55 4.11 16.53
N MET A 47 -1.30 4.60 16.51
CA MET A 47 -0.26 4.13 17.43
C MET A 47 -0.49 4.54 18.90
N ASN A 48 -1.38 5.49 19.16
CA ASN A 48 -1.66 5.98 20.52
C ASN A 48 -3.18 6.19 20.71
N PRO A 49 -3.83 5.48 21.65
CA PRO A 49 -5.28 5.62 21.90
C PRO A 49 -5.73 7.05 22.27
N ARG A 50 -4.82 7.90 22.77
CA ARG A 50 -5.11 9.29 23.17
C ARG A 50 -4.94 10.31 22.05
N HIS A 51 -4.05 10.03 21.11
CA HIS A 51 -3.76 10.86 19.94
C HIS A 51 -3.70 9.93 18.75
N ARG A 52 -4.74 9.93 17.92
CA ARG A 52 -4.81 9.08 16.71
C ARG A 52 -3.78 9.54 15.69
N ASP A 53 -2.53 9.23 15.99
CA ASP A 53 -1.38 9.66 15.22
C ASP A 53 -1.19 8.68 14.08
N ARG A 54 -1.28 9.20 12.86
CA ARG A 54 -0.89 8.50 11.65
C ARG A 54 0.54 8.88 11.31
N VAL A 55 1.40 7.87 11.21
CA VAL A 55 2.82 8.01 10.89
C VAL A 55 3.07 7.46 9.49
N ALA A 56 3.57 8.32 8.60
CA ALA A 56 4.02 7.92 7.28
C ALA A 56 5.55 7.78 7.31
N PHE A 57 6.06 6.59 7.01
CA PHE A 57 7.49 6.31 6.96
C PHE A 57 8.02 6.65 5.59
N LEU A 58 8.85 7.69 5.56
CA LEU A 58 9.54 8.17 4.37
C LEU A 58 10.94 7.57 4.32
N ARG A 59 11.30 6.98 3.19
CA ARG A 59 12.69 6.64 2.84
C ARG A 59 13.29 7.80 2.06
N ILE A 60 14.42 8.33 2.52
CA ILE A 60 15.16 9.37 1.80
C ILE A 60 16.00 8.70 0.71
N CYS A 61 15.87 9.22 -0.52
CA CYS A 61 16.54 8.72 -1.71
C CYS A 61 17.66 9.63 -2.19
N SER A 62 17.53 10.95 -2.04
CA SER A 62 18.55 11.94 -2.38
C SER A 62 18.42 13.20 -1.53
N GLY A 63 19.45 14.03 -1.54
CA GLY A 63 19.52 15.31 -0.83
C GLY A 63 19.57 15.15 0.68
N ARG A 64 19.23 16.23 1.38
CA ARG A 64 19.23 16.29 2.84
C ARG A 64 17.84 16.64 3.34
N PHE A 65 17.37 15.87 4.31
CA PHE A 65 16.24 16.26 5.12
C PHE A 65 16.69 17.26 6.17
N SER A 66 15.96 18.37 6.32
CA SER A 66 16.14 19.32 7.41
C SER A 66 14.80 19.64 8.06
N ARG A 67 14.78 19.69 9.39
CA ARG A 67 13.56 19.95 10.15
C ARG A 67 12.89 21.26 9.70
N GLY A 68 11.60 21.16 9.43
CA GLY A 68 10.77 22.30 9.02
C GLY A 68 10.90 22.72 7.56
N MET A 69 11.69 21.98 6.76
CA MET A 69 11.70 22.14 5.32
C MET A 69 10.32 21.91 4.71
N LYS A 70 10.12 22.44 3.50
CA LYS A 70 8.92 22.18 2.69
C LYS A 70 9.28 21.22 1.58
N ALA A 71 8.49 20.18 1.41
CA ALA A 71 8.58 19.28 0.28
C ALA A 71 7.21 19.17 -0.40
N LYS A 72 7.21 19.07 -1.72
CA LYS A 72 5.98 18.93 -2.50
C LYS A 72 5.63 17.45 -2.65
N CYS A 73 4.38 17.09 -2.40
CA CYS A 73 3.87 15.77 -2.76
C CYS A 73 3.53 15.74 -4.24
N THR A 74 4.20 14.89 -5.02
CA THR A 74 4.04 14.85 -6.48
C THR A 74 2.61 14.51 -6.90
N ARG A 75 1.92 13.61 -6.17
CA ARG A 75 0.56 13.18 -6.50
C ARG A 75 -0.48 14.28 -6.29
N THR A 76 -0.43 14.99 -5.16
CA THR A 76 -1.43 16.01 -4.81
C THR A 76 -1.04 17.42 -5.25
N GLY A 77 0.23 17.63 -5.56
CA GLY A 77 0.80 18.95 -5.81
C GLY A 77 0.90 19.85 -4.57
N GLN A 78 0.53 19.35 -3.39
CA GLN A 78 0.51 20.13 -2.15
C GLN A 78 1.89 20.20 -1.50
N ASP A 79 2.23 21.38 -0.96
CA ASP A 79 3.41 21.56 -0.12
C ASP A 79 3.16 21.03 1.29
N ILE A 80 4.08 20.20 1.77
CA ILE A 80 4.04 19.59 3.10
C ILE A 80 5.22 20.13 3.90
N LYS A 81 4.91 20.70 5.07
CA LYS A 81 5.92 21.18 6.01
C LYS A 81 6.36 20.05 6.94
N MET A 82 7.64 19.71 6.90
CA MET A 82 8.19 18.55 7.62
C MET A 82 8.72 18.93 9.01
N ASN A 83 7.84 19.43 9.89
CA ASN A 83 8.22 19.86 11.25
C ASN A 83 8.39 18.72 12.26
N TYR A 84 7.67 17.61 12.02
CA TYR A 84 7.48 16.52 12.97
C TYR A 84 7.98 15.19 12.40
N ALA A 85 9.19 15.22 11.84
CA ALA A 85 9.89 14.00 11.44
C ALA A 85 10.58 13.39 12.65
N GLN A 86 10.30 12.12 12.91
CA GLN A 86 10.88 11.36 14.02
C GLN A 86 11.60 10.13 13.46
N GLN A 87 12.78 9.83 13.99
CA GLN A 87 13.44 8.56 13.73
C GLN A 87 13.05 7.62 14.86
N LEU A 88 12.64 6.40 14.50
CA LEU A 88 12.45 5.34 15.48
C LEU A 88 13.82 4.77 15.79
N PHE A 89 14.33 5.08 16.97
CA PHE A 89 15.56 4.48 17.48
C PHE A 89 15.20 3.65 18.70
N ALA A 90 15.15 2.32 18.52
CA ALA A 90 14.64 1.38 19.52
C ALA A 90 13.20 1.74 19.99
N GLU A 91 12.99 1.93 21.29
CA GLU A 91 11.69 2.26 21.89
C GLU A 91 11.40 3.76 21.95
N GLU A 92 12.39 4.60 21.60
CA GLU A 92 12.29 6.07 21.71
C GLU A 92 12.05 6.74 20.36
N ARG A 93 11.17 7.75 20.38
CA ARG A 93 10.92 8.64 19.24
C ARG A 93 11.78 9.87 19.39
N VAL A 94 12.86 9.94 18.62
CA VAL A 94 13.76 11.10 18.63
C VAL A 94 13.38 12.03 17.49
N ILE A 95 13.23 13.32 17.79
CA ILE A 95 13.02 14.34 16.76
C ILE A 95 14.29 14.46 15.95
N VAL A 96 14.15 14.32 14.63
CA VAL A 96 15.28 14.39 13.69
C VAL A 96 15.44 15.83 13.26
N GLU A 97 16.61 16.39 13.51
CA GLU A 97 16.99 17.69 12.93
C GLU A 97 17.39 17.52 11.47
N GLU A 98 18.14 16.48 11.15
CA GLU A 98 18.66 16.23 9.80
C GLU A 98 18.79 14.73 9.49
N ALA A 99 18.59 14.35 8.23
CA ALA A 99 18.74 12.98 7.76
C ALA A 99 19.20 12.91 6.28
N TYR A 100 19.79 11.78 5.91
CA TYR A 100 20.50 11.59 4.64
C TYR A 100 19.91 10.44 3.81
N PRO A 101 20.30 10.30 2.53
CA PRO A 101 19.86 9.19 1.69
C PRO A 101 20.20 7.87 2.38
N GLY A 102 19.20 7.00 2.50
CA GLY A 102 19.35 5.78 3.27
C GLY A 102 18.69 5.80 4.65
N ASP A 103 18.31 6.97 5.16
CA ASP A 103 17.60 7.08 6.42
C ASP A 103 16.08 6.91 6.21
N VAL A 104 15.42 6.52 7.30
CA VAL A 104 13.96 6.44 7.38
C VAL A 104 13.47 7.41 8.43
N VAL A 105 12.59 8.32 8.03
CA VAL A 105 11.96 9.29 8.92
C VAL A 105 10.45 9.06 8.95
N GLY A 106 9.87 9.02 10.15
CA GLY A 106 8.44 8.93 10.38
C GLY A 106 7.83 10.32 10.47
N MET A 107 6.92 10.65 9.57
CA MET A 107 6.20 11.92 9.56
C MET A 107 4.86 11.76 10.29
N THR A 108 4.66 12.50 11.38
CA THR A 108 3.36 12.55 12.07
C THR A 108 2.43 13.57 11.40
N ASN A 109 1.11 13.41 11.57
CA ASN A 109 0.06 14.30 11.01
C ASN A 109 0.02 14.39 9.47
N SER A 110 0.46 13.34 8.77
CA SER A 110 0.43 13.28 7.31
C SER A 110 -0.86 12.63 6.80
N SER A 111 -2.02 13.22 7.09
CA SER A 111 -3.33 12.63 6.76
C SER A 111 -3.52 12.35 5.26
N ASN A 112 -2.89 13.15 4.40
CA ASN A 112 -3.09 13.09 2.96
C ASN A 112 -2.07 12.18 2.24
N LEU A 113 -1.03 11.71 2.94
CA LEU A 113 -0.01 10.84 2.33
C LEU A 113 -0.50 9.41 2.21
N ILE A 114 -0.17 8.74 1.13
CA ILE A 114 -0.49 7.32 0.91
C ILE A 114 0.78 6.54 0.60
N LEU A 115 0.69 5.21 0.64
CA LEU A 115 1.79 4.35 0.22
C LEU A 115 2.23 4.69 -1.21
N GLY A 116 3.52 4.79 -1.46
CA GLY A 116 4.09 5.16 -2.76
C GLY A 116 4.16 6.66 -3.04
N ASP A 117 3.59 7.54 -2.19
CA ASP A 117 3.70 8.99 -2.41
C ASP A 117 5.17 9.44 -2.41
N THR A 118 5.54 10.23 -3.42
CA THR A 118 6.86 10.85 -3.53
C THR A 118 6.82 12.27 -2.99
N LEU A 119 7.77 12.60 -2.10
CA LEU A 119 8.05 13.94 -1.61
C LEU A 119 9.35 14.44 -2.25
N CYS A 120 9.31 15.62 -2.87
CA CYS A 120 10.48 16.19 -3.52
C CYS A 120 10.59 17.70 -3.33
N GLU A 121 11.83 18.18 -3.41
CA GLU A 121 12.15 19.60 -3.51
C GLU A 121 12.36 19.98 -4.98
N GLY A 122 11.69 21.05 -5.43
CA GLY A 122 11.79 21.55 -6.80
C GLY A 122 10.92 20.77 -7.80
N GLU A 123 11.55 20.20 -8.82
CA GLU A 123 10.83 19.56 -9.93
C GLU A 123 10.12 18.29 -9.45
N PRO A 124 8.81 18.14 -9.76
CA PRO A 124 8.06 16.95 -9.38
C PRO A 124 8.66 15.69 -10.00
N VAL A 125 8.96 14.70 -9.17
CA VAL A 125 9.43 13.38 -9.61
C VAL A 125 8.53 12.32 -8.99
N LYS A 126 8.28 11.22 -9.71
CA LYS A 126 7.65 10.02 -9.18
C LYS A 126 8.63 8.86 -9.20
N PHE A 127 8.88 8.28 -8.03
CA PHE A 127 9.59 7.00 -7.96
C PHE A 127 8.73 5.88 -8.55
N GLU A 128 9.36 4.79 -8.98
CA GLU A 128 8.63 3.61 -9.41
C GLU A 128 7.58 3.18 -8.37
N PRO A 129 6.34 2.88 -8.81
CA PRO A 129 5.26 2.55 -7.91
C PRO A 129 5.57 1.26 -7.14
N MET A 130 5.13 1.23 -5.88
CA MET A 130 5.29 0.02 -5.08
C MET A 130 4.40 -1.10 -5.63
N PRO A 131 4.93 -2.32 -5.79
CA PRO A 131 4.14 -3.44 -6.25
C PRO A 131 3.10 -3.82 -5.21
N LEU A 132 1.83 -3.89 -5.63
CA LEU A 132 0.75 -4.57 -4.92
C LEU A 132 0.77 -6.03 -5.31
N PHE A 133 1.15 -6.88 -4.37
CA PHE A 133 1.15 -8.32 -4.57
C PHE A 133 -0.29 -8.85 -4.65
N SER A 134 -0.55 -9.78 -5.57
CA SER A 134 -1.83 -10.49 -5.66
C SER A 134 -2.14 -11.18 -4.31
N PRO A 135 -3.34 -10.94 -3.74
CA PRO A 135 -3.79 -11.70 -2.57
C PRO A 135 -4.00 -13.18 -2.90
N GLU A 136 -3.81 -14.03 -1.90
CA GLU A 136 -4.03 -15.48 -1.99
C GLU A 136 -5.24 -15.94 -1.16
N HIS A 137 -5.71 -15.10 -0.25
CA HIS A 137 -6.85 -15.38 0.61
C HIS A 137 -7.90 -14.28 0.47
N PHE A 138 -9.17 -14.69 0.43
CA PHE A 138 -10.29 -13.78 0.24
C PHE A 138 -11.38 -14.04 1.27
N ALA A 139 -12.03 -12.98 1.73
CA ALA A 139 -13.18 -13.09 2.62
C ALA A 139 -14.20 -12.00 2.33
N ARG A 140 -15.48 -12.31 2.53
CA ARG A 140 -16.57 -11.32 2.53
C ARG A 140 -16.75 -10.81 3.95
N ILE A 141 -16.85 -9.48 4.11
CA ILE A 141 -17.12 -8.88 5.42
C ILE A 141 -18.62 -8.70 5.62
N ASN A 142 -19.11 -9.10 6.79
CA ASN A 142 -20.44 -8.78 7.28
C ASN A 142 -20.34 -7.86 8.51
N ILE A 143 -21.06 -6.75 8.49
CA ILE A 143 -21.11 -5.80 9.62
C ILE A 143 -22.19 -6.26 10.59
N LYS A 144 -21.86 -6.44 11.88
CA LYS A 144 -22.84 -6.85 12.90
C LYS A 144 -23.92 -5.79 13.15
N ASP A 145 -23.52 -4.52 13.11
CA ASP A 145 -24.39 -3.37 13.30
C ASP A 145 -24.52 -2.56 11.99
N PRO A 146 -25.63 -2.72 11.23
CA PRO A 146 -25.85 -2.00 9.98
C PRO A 146 -25.82 -0.46 10.11
N SER A 147 -26.11 0.09 11.30
CA SER A 147 -26.09 1.54 11.53
C SER A 147 -24.68 2.13 11.38
N ARG A 148 -23.65 1.31 11.55
CA ARG A 148 -22.23 1.70 11.46
C ARG A 148 -21.65 1.61 10.05
N ARG A 149 -22.45 1.29 9.02
CA ARG A 149 -21.97 1.11 7.63
C ARG A 149 -21.13 2.28 7.11
N LYS A 150 -21.49 3.54 7.42
CA LYS A 150 -20.69 4.71 7.02
C LYS A 150 -19.32 4.78 7.70
N HIS A 151 -19.23 4.36 8.96
CA HIS A 151 -17.97 4.33 9.70
C HIS A 151 -17.10 3.18 9.21
N PHE A 152 -17.71 2.02 8.96
CA PHE A 152 -17.05 0.86 8.37
C PHE A 152 -16.39 1.18 7.03
N LEU A 153 -17.11 1.77 6.08
CA LEU A 153 -16.55 2.10 4.76
C LEU A 153 -15.34 3.03 4.88
N LYS A 154 -15.44 4.09 5.69
CA LYS A 154 -14.31 5.00 5.94
C LYS A 154 -13.11 4.31 6.59
N ALA A 155 -13.36 3.37 7.51
CA ALA A 155 -12.30 2.61 8.16
C ALA A 155 -11.60 1.65 7.19
N MET A 156 -12.38 0.97 6.35
CA MET A 156 -11.86 0.10 5.29
C MET A 156 -10.99 0.85 4.29
N ASP A 157 -11.42 2.04 3.87
CA ASP A 157 -10.62 2.91 2.99
C ASP A 157 -9.28 3.25 3.65
N GLN A 158 -9.27 3.60 4.93
CA GLN A 158 -8.03 3.92 5.66
C GLN A 158 -7.11 2.71 5.79
N LEU A 159 -7.63 1.54 6.17
CA LEU A 159 -6.85 0.30 6.27
C LEU A 159 -6.28 -0.12 4.90
N CYS A 160 -7.01 0.10 3.81
CA CYS A 160 -6.54 -0.15 2.46
C CYS A 160 -5.42 0.82 2.06
N LEU A 161 -5.56 2.11 2.37
CA LEU A 161 -4.51 3.12 2.11
C LEU A 161 -3.23 2.89 2.93
N GLU A 162 -3.31 2.21 4.06
CA GLU A 162 -2.16 1.75 4.83
C GLU A 162 -1.46 0.53 4.22
N GLY A 163 -2.12 -0.18 3.29
CA GLY A 163 -1.65 -1.43 2.71
C GLY A 163 -1.85 -2.65 3.61
N ALA A 164 -2.73 -2.57 4.62
CA ALA A 164 -2.98 -3.69 5.53
C ALA A 164 -3.69 -4.86 4.82
N ILE A 165 -4.61 -4.53 3.92
CA ILE A 165 -5.40 -5.45 3.09
C ILE A 165 -5.76 -4.78 1.77
N GLN A 166 -6.20 -5.57 0.79
CA GLN A 166 -6.82 -5.07 -0.44
C GLN A 166 -8.34 -5.21 -0.36
N VAL A 167 -9.07 -4.27 -0.96
CA VAL A 167 -10.54 -4.26 -0.97
C VAL A 167 -11.04 -4.34 -2.40
N PHE A 168 -12.02 -5.21 -2.62
CA PHE A 168 -12.63 -5.48 -3.91
C PHE A 168 -14.15 -5.34 -3.81
N PHE A 169 -14.74 -4.72 -4.83
CA PHE A 169 -16.18 -4.53 -4.94
C PHE A 169 -16.70 -5.33 -6.12
N PRO A 170 -17.57 -6.34 -5.90
CA PRO A 170 -18.16 -7.11 -7.00
C PRO A 170 -18.98 -6.21 -7.94
N LYS A 171 -18.80 -6.35 -9.26
CA LYS A 171 -19.53 -5.54 -10.26
C LYS A 171 -21.03 -5.85 -10.28
N ASP A 172 -21.38 -7.12 -10.14
CA ASP A 172 -22.76 -7.61 -10.30
C ASP A 172 -23.57 -7.64 -8.98
N SER A 173 -23.03 -7.10 -7.88
CA SER A 173 -23.70 -7.13 -6.58
C SER A 173 -24.50 -5.86 -6.31
N TYR A 174 -25.80 -6.03 -6.10
CA TYR A 174 -26.72 -4.96 -5.72
C TYR A 174 -26.36 -4.33 -4.36
N THR A 175 -25.79 -5.10 -3.44
CA THR A 175 -25.44 -4.66 -2.08
C THR A 175 -24.02 -4.10 -1.96
N ARG A 176 -23.17 -4.29 -2.98
CA ARG A 176 -21.74 -3.90 -2.97
C ARG A 176 -21.04 -4.21 -1.64
N ASP A 177 -21.27 -5.40 -1.10
CA ASP A 177 -20.57 -5.83 0.11
C ASP A 177 -19.10 -6.10 -0.23
N PRO A 178 -18.14 -5.48 0.49
CA PRO A 178 -16.75 -5.55 0.12
C PRO A 178 -16.17 -6.94 0.39
N ILE A 179 -15.32 -7.36 -0.54
CA ILE A 179 -14.45 -8.52 -0.42
C ILE A 179 -13.07 -8.01 -0.03
N ILE A 180 -12.47 -8.61 0.99
CA ILE A 180 -11.09 -8.33 1.37
C ILE A 180 -10.16 -9.41 0.83
N GLY A 181 -9.00 -8.98 0.35
CA GLY A 181 -7.90 -9.84 -0.06
C GLY A 181 -6.68 -9.64 0.84
N ALA A 182 -6.08 -10.74 1.26
CA ALA A 182 -4.83 -10.78 2.00
C ALA A 182 -3.83 -11.75 1.38
N VAL A 183 -2.53 -11.47 1.57
CA VAL A 183 -1.45 -12.41 1.27
C VAL A 183 -1.33 -13.45 2.39
N GLY A 184 -1.51 -13.03 3.65
CA GLY A 184 -1.50 -13.91 4.81
C GLY A 184 -2.82 -13.88 5.59
N VAL A 185 -3.30 -15.04 6.03
CA VAL A 185 -4.58 -15.18 6.75
C VAL A 185 -4.67 -14.31 8.01
N LEU A 186 -3.55 -14.13 8.73
CA LEU A 186 -3.48 -13.31 9.96
C LEU A 186 -3.90 -11.85 9.71
N GLN A 187 -3.77 -11.34 8.48
CA GLN A 187 -4.18 -9.98 8.15
C GLN A 187 -5.70 -9.77 8.36
N PHE A 188 -6.51 -10.81 8.22
CA PHE A 188 -7.95 -10.72 8.50
C PHE A 188 -8.24 -10.48 9.99
N GLU A 189 -7.53 -11.17 10.87
CA GLU A 189 -7.64 -11.00 12.33
C GLU A 189 -7.18 -9.60 12.73
N VAL A 190 -6.06 -9.12 12.17
CA VAL A 190 -5.57 -7.75 12.40
C VAL A 190 -6.61 -6.71 11.96
N VAL A 191 -7.26 -6.90 10.81
CA VAL A 191 -8.31 -5.98 10.35
C VAL A 191 -9.54 -6.02 11.26
N GLN A 192 -9.98 -7.20 11.68
CA GLN A 192 -11.10 -7.35 12.62
C GLN A 192 -10.82 -6.62 13.93
N ASP A 193 -9.63 -6.82 14.51
CA ASP A 193 -9.21 -6.18 15.75
C ASP A 193 -9.12 -4.66 15.62
N ARG A 194 -8.54 -4.15 14.52
CA ARG A 194 -8.46 -2.71 14.26
C ARG A 194 -9.82 -2.08 14.05
N LEU A 195 -10.71 -2.70 13.26
CA LEU A 195 -12.08 -2.20 13.09
C LEU A 195 -12.82 -2.11 14.43
N LYS A 196 -12.62 -3.10 15.31
CA LYS A 196 -13.22 -3.12 16.63
C LYS A 196 -12.62 -2.06 17.55
N ASN A 197 -11.30 -1.95 17.64
CA ASN A 197 -10.61 -1.10 18.61
C ASN A 197 -10.54 0.37 18.16
N ASP A 198 -10.13 0.61 16.91
CA ASP A 198 -9.85 1.94 16.37
C ASP A 198 -11.17 2.63 15.96
N TYR A 199 -12.12 1.86 15.41
CA TYR A 199 -13.35 2.40 14.80
C TYR A 199 -14.64 2.00 15.51
N ARG A 200 -14.59 1.13 16.52
CA ARG A 200 -15.78 0.60 17.23
C ARG A 200 -16.78 -0.03 16.26
N VAL A 201 -16.29 -0.74 15.26
CA VAL A 201 -17.07 -1.48 14.28
C VAL A 201 -16.78 -2.96 14.45
N GLU A 202 -17.78 -3.73 14.87
CA GLU A 202 -17.66 -5.17 14.90
C GLU A 202 -18.06 -5.79 13.57
N ILE A 203 -17.20 -6.67 13.08
CA ILE A 203 -17.40 -7.41 11.85
C ILE A 203 -17.24 -8.91 12.09
N ASP A 204 -17.91 -9.69 11.26
CA ASP A 204 -17.59 -11.08 10.99
C ASP A 204 -17.13 -11.20 9.54
N TYR A 205 -16.37 -12.25 9.22
CA TYR A 205 -15.97 -12.51 7.84
C TYR A 205 -16.20 -13.97 7.47
N GLU A 206 -16.60 -14.18 6.22
CA GLU A 206 -16.78 -15.50 5.62
C GLU A 206 -15.69 -15.71 4.57
N ARG A 207 -14.91 -16.79 4.69
CA ARG A 207 -13.88 -17.10 3.70
C ARG A 207 -14.51 -17.43 2.36
N LEU A 208 -13.93 -16.90 1.29
CA LEU A 208 -14.37 -17.15 -0.07
C LEU A 208 -13.44 -18.16 -0.75
N PRO A 209 -13.96 -19.01 -1.64
CA PRO A 209 -13.20 -20.07 -2.29
C PRO A 209 -12.43 -19.52 -3.51
N TYR A 210 -11.68 -18.45 -3.33
CA TYR A 210 -10.81 -17.86 -4.36
C TYR A 210 -9.34 -18.04 -3.98
N ALA A 211 -8.51 -18.34 -4.97
CA ALA A 211 -7.07 -18.58 -4.79
C ALA A 211 -6.20 -17.67 -5.67
N HIS A 212 -6.76 -17.09 -6.75
CA HIS A 212 -6.02 -16.19 -7.62
C HIS A 212 -6.77 -14.89 -7.84
N CYS A 213 -6.03 -13.78 -7.82
CA CYS A 213 -6.51 -12.46 -8.21
C CYS A 213 -5.68 -11.96 -9.41
N ARG A 214 -6.34 -11.48 -10.47
CA ARG A 214 -5.65 -10.86 -11.61
C ARG A 214 -6.31 -9.54 -12.01
N TRP A 215 -5.50 -8.51 -12.19
CA TRP A 215 -5.94 -7.26 -12.80
C TRP A 215 -5.98 -7.43 -14.31
N LEU A 216 -7.07 -6.95 -14.91
CA LEU A 216 -7.25 -6.97 -16.36
C LEU A 216 -6.75 -5.65 -16.95
N GLU A 217 -5.80 -5.75 -17.87
CA GLU A 217 -5.35 -4.63 -18.69
C GLU A 217 -5.72 -4.89 -20.16
N GLY A 218 -6.28 -3.88 -20.82
CA GLY A 218 -6.73 -3.98 -22.20
C GLY A 218 -7.63 -2.82 -22.58
N LYS A 219 -8.23 -2.88 -23.78
CA LYS A 219 -9.24 -1.89 -24.18
C LYS A 219 -10.50 -2.11 -23.34
N VAL A 220 -11.21 -1.00 -23.05
CA VAL A 220 -12.47 -1.04 -22.28
C VAL A 220 -13.47 -2.01 -22.91
N GLU A 221 -13.59 -2.00 -24.24
CA GLU A 221 -14.48 -2.89 -25.00
C GLU A 221 -14.16 -4.39 -24.80
N ASP A 222 -12.89 -4.74 -24.64
CA ASP A 222 -12.46 -6.13 -24.40
C ASP A 222 -12.73 -6.52 -22.94
N ILE A 223 -12.56 -5.59 -22.00
CA ILE A 223 -12.86 -5.80 -20.57
C ILE A 223 -14.37 -5.98 -20.35
N ASP A 224 -15.20 -5.19 -21.03
CA ASP A 224 -16.66 -5.29 -20.93
C ASP A 224 -17.20 -6.60 -21.53
N LYS A 225 -16.49 -7.18 -22.50
CA LYS A 225 -16.78 -8.49 -23.10
C LYS A 225 -16.11 -9.66 -22.40
N PHE A 226 -15.50 -9.42 -21.23
CA PHE A 226 -14.78 -10.43 -20.49
C PHE A 226 -15.62 -11.69 -20.27
N THR A 227 -15.07 -12.84 -20.66
CA THR A 227 -15.70 -14.14 -20.50
C THR A 227 -14.90 -15.02 -19.54
N GLY A 228 -15.42 -15.24 -18.35
CA GLY A 228 -14.83 -16.13 -17.33
C GLY A 228 -15.59 -17.45 -17.18
N SER A 229 -15.16 -18.30 -16.25
CA SER A 229 -15.96 -19.43 -15.81
C SER A 229 -17.14 -18.94 -14.95
N ARG A 230 -18.13 -19.80 -14.69
CA ARG A 230 -19.28 -19.46 -13.82
C ARG A 230 -18.85 -19.07 -12.41
N GLN A 231 -17.68 -19.51 -11.98
CA GLN A 231 -17.18 -19.27 -10.63
C GLN A 231 -16.25 -18.05 -10.57
N THR A 232 -15.78 -17.54 -11.72
CA THR A 232 -15.02 -16.28 -11.77
C THR A 232 -15.87 -15.14 -11.24
N LEU A 233 -15.30 -14.33 -10.35
CA LEU A 233 -15.93 -13.13 -9.85
C LEU A 233 -15.22 -11.89 -10.38
N VAL A 234 -15.96 -11.05 -11.10
CA VAL A 234 -15.47 -9.76 -11.60
C VAL A 234 -15.75 -8.68 -10.56
N CYS A 235 -14.69 -7.98 -10.16
CA CYS A 235 -14.72 -6.92 -9.18
C CYS A 235 -14.02 -5.65 -9.72
N THR A 236 -14.10 -4.58 -8.96
CA THR A 236 -13.24 -3.41 -9.05
C THR A 236 -12.44 -3.26 -7.76
N ASP A 237 -11.19 -2.83 -7.85
CA ASP A 237 -10.42 -2.43 -6.67
C ASP A 237 -10.72 -0.98 -6.23
N LEU A 238 -9.99 -0.48 -5.24
CA LEU A 238 -10.13 0.89 -4.71
C LEU A 238 -9.79 1.98 -5.75
N TRP A 239 -8.97 1.65 -6.76
CA TRP A 239 -8.56 2.57 -7.83
C TRP A 239 -9.40 2.38 -9.11
N GLU A 240 -10.57 1.75 -8.99
CA GLU A 240 -11.50 1.45 -10.08
C GLU A 240 -10.90 0.55 -11.19
N LYS A 241 -9.77 -0.13 -10.93
CA LYS A 241 -9.19 -1.10 -11.87
C LYS A 241 -10.03 -2.38 -11.84
N THR A 242 -10.29 -2.95 -13.02
CA THR A 242 -11.05 -4.21 -13.11
C THR A 242 -10.16 -5.38 -12.70
N VAL A 243 -10.68 -6.20 -11.77
CA VAL A 243 -9.96 -7.32 -11.17
C VAL A 243 -10.85 -8.55 -11.12
N CYS A 244 -10.27 -9.71 -11.43
CA CYS A 244 -10.99 -10.98 -11.42
C CYS A 244 -10.43 -11.91 -10.34
N LEU A 245 -11.34 -12.51 -9.58
CA LEU A 245 -11.05 -13.53 -8.58
C LEU A 245 -11.40 -14.90 -9.14
N PHE A 246 -10.46 -15.84 -9.04
CA PHE A 246 -10.57 -17.18 -9.59
C PHE A 246 -10.44 -18.25 -8.48
N PRO A 247 -11.30 -19.28 -8.48
CA PRO A 247 -11.20 -20.39 -7.51
C PRO A 247 -9.93 -21.20 -7.62
N GLY A 248 -9.45 -21.47 -8.85
CA GLY A 248 -8.24 -22.22 -9.09
C GLY A 248 -7.56 -21.88 -10.42
N GLY A 249 -6.43 -22.53 -10.69
CA GLY A 249 -5.61 -22.28 -11.88
C GLY A 249 -6.34 -22.56 -13.19
N TRP A 250 -7.19 -23.60 -13.22
CA TRP A 250 -7.97 -23.93 -14.41
C TRP A 250 -8.92 -22.80 -14.83
N ASP A 251 -9.61 -22.15 -13.89
CA ASP A 251 -10.51 -21.03 -14.19
C ASP A 251 -9.73 -19.83 -14.75
N LEU A 252 -8.51 -19.61 -14.25
CA LEU A 252 -7.61 -18.57 -14.75
C LEU A 252 -7.17 -18.88 -16.18
N ASP A 253 -6.75 -20.11 -16.46
CA ASP A 253 -6.28 -20.49 -17.80
C ASP A 253 -7.43 -20.47 -18.81
N TYR A 254 -8.61 -20.96 -18.43
CA TYR A 254 -9.82 -20.85 -19.24
C TYR A 254 -10.15 -19.39 -19.58
N ALA A 255 -10.06 -18.48 -18.61
CA ALA A 255 -10.28 -17.06 -18.86
C ALA A 255 -9.21 -16.45 -19.78
N LYS A 256 -7.95 -16.85 -19.68
CA LYS A 256 -6.90 -16.40 -20.61
C LYS A 256 -7.18 -16.86 -22.04
N ASP A 257 -7.55 -18.12 -22.22
CA ASP A 257 -7.84 -18.71 -23.53
C ASP A 257 -9.03 -18.02 -24.21
N LYS A 258 -10.05 -17.64 -23.43
CA LYS A 258 -11.24 -16.95 -23.96
C LYS A 258 -11.04 -15.46 -24.22
N ASN A 259 -10.03 -14.84 -23.61
CA ASN A 259 -9.81 -13.40 -23.71
C ASN A 259 -8.34 -13.10 -24.11
N PRO A 260 -7.91 -13.49 -25.33
CA PRO A 260 -6.51 -13.36 -25.76
C PRO A 260 -6.03 -11.91 -25.90
N ASN A 261 -6.96 -10.96 -26.02
CA ASN A 261 -6.67 -9.53 -26.12
C ASN A 261 -6.43 -8.86 -24.77
N LEU A 262 -6.69 -9.57 -23.65
CA LEU A 262 -6.53 -9.05 -22.30
C LEU A 262 -5.23 -9.55 -21.67
N VAL A 263 -4.57 -8.67 -20.93
CA VAL A 263 -3.40 -9.01 -20.13
C VAL A 263 -3.83 -9.21 -18.68
N PHE A 264 -3.46 -10.35 -18.12
CA PHE A 264 -3.78 -10.75 -16.75
C PHE A 264 -2.57 -10.54 -15.83
N ARG A 265 -2.55 -9.45 -15.07
CA ARG A 265 -1.43 -9.11 -14.17
C ARG A 265 -1.59 -9.71 -12.79
N SER A 266 -0.51 -10.26 -12.24
CA SER A 266 -0.41 -10.72 -10.84
C SER A 266 0.11 -9.63 -9.88
N ILE A 267 0.59 -8.52 -10.42
CA ILE A 267 1.07 -7.38 -9.64
C ILE A 267 0.37 -6.16 -10.19
N SER A 268 -0.25 -5.40 -9.29
CA SER A 268 -0.75 -4.06 -9.60
C SER A 268 0.21 -3.01 -9.06
N GLN A 269 0.03 -1.78 -9.47
CA GLN A 269 0.80 -0.63 -9.01
C GLN A 269 -0.11 0.26 -8.16
N VAL A 270 0.41 0.72 -7.02
CA VAL A 270 -0.26 1.73 -6.20
C VAL A 270 -0.26 3.04 -6.98
N ASN A 271 -1.46 3.54 -7.32
CA ASN A 271 -1.72 4.66 -8.24
C ASN A 271 -1.41 4.30 -9.71
#